data_AF-A0A9E2NFK3-F1
#
_entry.id   AF-A0A9E2NFK3-F1
#
_cell.length_a   1.000
_cell.length_b   1.000
_cell.length_c   1.000
_cell.angle_alpha   90.00
_cell.angle_beta   90.00
_cell.angle_gamma   90.00
#
_symmetry.space_group_name_H-M   'P 1'
#
loop_
_entity.id
_entity.type
_entity.pdbx_description
1 polymer ?
#
loop_
_entity_poly.entity_id
_entity_poly.type
_entity_poly.pdbx_seq_one_letter_code
_entity_poly.pdbx_strand_id
1 'polypeptide(L)'
;MQSPLTLPNGLLGHLHHWLFDDSNPKGVSREFERFIAVLILVSVGAVLLEHLPEVYEPNAQTFAWFDVISVLIFTLEYVLRVATAPLTPEFARYRFPRLRYMVSFYALVDLIAIAPFYFAQLVTVDVEMLRVLRILRL
;
A
#
# COMPACT_ATOMS: atom_id res chain seq x y z
N MET A 1 -34.90 -2.00 -9.15
CA MET A 1 -34.68 -3.22 -8.35
C MET A 1 -33.23 -3.63 -8.54
N GLN A 2 -32.38 -3.29 -7.58
CA GLN A 2 -30.96 -3.64 -7.59
C GLN A 2 -30.85 -5.14 -7.35
N SER A 3 -30.30 -5.87 -8.31
CA SER A 3 -29.98 -7.28 -8.15
C SER A 3 -29.06 -7.47 -6.95
N PRO A 4 -29.30 -8.46 -6.06
CA PRO A 4 -28.40 -8.71 -4.95
C PRO A 4 -27.05 -9.10 -5.54
N LEU A 5 -26.03 -8.28 -5.29
CA LEU A 5 -24.63 -8.63 -5.53
C LEU A 5 -24.38 -9.91 -4.74
N THR A 6 -24.40 -11.06 -5.43
CA THR A 6 -24.04 -12.34 -4.84
C THR A 6 -22.56 -12.28 -4.50
N LEU A 7 -22.26 -11.85 -3.27
CA LEU A 7 -20.93 -11.96 -2.70
C LEU A 7 -20.51 -13.42 -2.88
N PRO A 8 -19.37 -13.72 -3.53
CA PRO A 8 -18.88 -15.09 -3.55
C PRO A 8 -18.71 -15.54 -2.10
N ASN A 9 -19.31 -16.68 -1.75
CA ASN A 9 -19.21 -17.34 -0.44
C ASN A 9 -17.75 -17.79 -0.19
N GLY A 10 -16.85 -16.84 0.07
CA GLY A 10 -15.42 -17.05 0.21
C GLY A 10 -14.78 -16.05 1.16
N LEU A 11 -13.55 -16.37 1.61
CA LEU A 11 -12.76 -15.58 2.57
C LEU A 11 -12.64 -14.10 2.16
N LEU A 12 -12.50 -13.81 0.86
CA LEU A 12 -12.39 -12.44 0.34
C LEU A 12 -13.66 -11.61 0.56
N GLY A 13 -14.85 -12.22 0.49
CA GLY A 13 -16.11 -11.54 0.77
C GLY A 13 -16.25 -11.18 2.25
N HIS A 14 -15.84 -12.07 3.15
CA HIS A 14 -15.82 -11.81 4.59
C HIS A 14 -14.80 -10.72 4.95
N LEU A 15 -13.60 -10.78 4.37
CA LEU A 15 -12.58 -9.74 4.57
C LEU A 15 -13.05 -8.38 4.07
N HIS A 16 -13.64 -8.28 2.88
CA HIS A 16 -14.18 -7.02 2.38
C HIS A 16 -15.29 -6.47 3.28
N HIS A 17 -16.23 -7.31 3.69
CA HIS A 17 -17.33 -6.86 4.57
C HIS A 17 -16.83 -6.41 5.94
N TRP A 18 -15.82 -7.07 6.51
CA TRP A 18 -15.31 -6.74 7.83
C TRP A 18 -14.37 -5.52 7.84
N LEU A 19 -13.58 -5.35 6.77
CA LEU A 19 -12.52 -4.35 6.68
C LEU A 19 -12.91 -3.08 5.92
N PHE A 20 -13.85 -3.15 4.96
CA PHE A 20 -14.12 -2.05 4.02
C PHE A 20 -15.61 -1.68 3.85
N ASP A 21 -16.54 -2.37 4.51
CA ASP A 21 -17.96 -2.04 4.39
C ASP A 21 -18.38 -0.99 5.42
N ASP A 22 -18.55 0.26 4.96
CA ASP A 22 -18.93 1.38 5.81
C ASP A 22 -20.42 1.35 6.25
N SER A 23 -21.21 0.42 5.69
CA SER A 23 -22.64 0.25 6.01
C SER A 23 -22.92 -0.55 7.28
N ASN A 24 -21.90 -1.20 7.85
CA ASN A 24 -22.03 -1.95 9.10
C ASN A 24 -21.57 -1.10 10.30
N PRO A 25 -22.47 -0.65 11.19
CA PRO A 25 -22.11 0.16 12.36
C PRO A 25 -21.26 -0.58 13.40
N LYS A 26 -21.06 -1.89 13.25
CA LYS A 26 -20.15 -2.73 14.07
C LYS A 26 -18.87 -3.16 13.32
N GLY A 27 -18.66 -2.68 12.08
CA GLY A 27 -17.48 -3.00 11.27
C GLY A 27 -16.22 -2.26 11.74
N VAL A 28 -15.05 -2.78 11.38
CA VAL A 28 -13.74 -2.18 11.75
C VAL A 28 -13.26 -1.18 10.68
N SER A 29 -14.00 -1.00 9.59
CA SER A 29 -13.68 -0.10 8.48
C SER A 29 -13.28 1.30 8.92
N ARG A 30 -14.09 1.95 9.77
CA ARG A 30 -13.83 3.32 10.26
C ARG A 30 -12.55 3.45 11.09
N GLU A 31 -12.26 2.45 11.93
CA GLU A 31 -11.04 2.43 12.75
C GLU A 31 -9.82 2.09 11.90
N PHE A 32 -9.98 1.20 10.91
CA PHE A 32 -8.94 0.85 9.96
C PHE A 32 -8.58 2.05 9.06
N GLU A 33 -9.56 2.74 8.49
CA GLU A 33 -9.36 3.96 7.71
C GLU A 33 -8.65 5.04 8.53
N ARG A 34 -9.07 5.24 9.79
CA ARG A 34 -8.42 6.18 10.70
C ARG A 34 -6.98 5.78 11.02
N PHE A 35 -6.75 4.50 11.28
CA PHE A 35 -5.42 3.96 11.54
C PHE A 35 -4.49 4.19 10.35
N ILE A 36 -4.93 3.88 9.13
CA ILE A 36 -4.16 4.12 7.90
C ILE A 36 -3.90 5.62 7.71
N ALA A 37 -4.89 6.48 7.92
CA ALA A 37 -4.72 7.92 7.81
C ALA A 37 -3.68 8.47 8.80
N VAL A 38 -3.73 8.01 10.06
CA VAL A 38 -2.72 8.37 11.08
C VAL A 38 -1.35 7.84 10.68
N LEU A 39 -1.26 6.60 10.20
CA LEU A 39 0.01 6.01 9.76
C LEU A 39 0.62 6.79 8.59
N ILE A 40 -0.19 7.26 7.64
CA ILE A 40 0.28 8.12 6.53
C ILE A 40 0.87 9.42 7.09
N LEU A 41 0.16 10.09 8.00
CA LEU A 41 0.64 11.34 8.60
C LEU A 41 1.95 11.15 9.37
N VAL A 42 2.05 10.07 10.14
CA VAL A 42 3.28 9.72 10.88
C VAL A 42 4.41 9.38 9.90
N SER A 43 4.11 8.64 8.83
CA SER A 43 5.10 8.27 7.82
C SER A 43 5.66 9.47 7.07
N VAL A 44 4.81 10.41 6.65
CA VAL A 44 5.26 11.67 6.06
C VAL A 44 6.09 12.46 7.06
N GLY A 45 5.66 12.53 8.33
CA GLY A 45 6.43 13.17 9.39
C GLY A 45 7.82 12.54 9.60
N ALA A 46 7.91 11.22 9.56
CA ALA A 46 9.18 10.50 9.70
C ALA A 46 10.14 10.86 8.56
N VAL A 47 9.70 10.79 7.30
CA VAL A 47 10.50 11.17 6.12
C VAL A 47 10.98 12.62 6.21
N LEU A 48 10.13 13.53 6.69
CA LEU A 48 10.53 14.93 6.89
C LEU A 48 11.62 15.08 7.97
N LEU A 49 11.56 14.28 9.04
CA LEU A 49 12.57 14.27 10.10
C LEU A 49 13.89 13.62 9.65
N GLU A 50 13.87 12.68 8.72
CA GLU A 50 15.09 12.09 8.15
C GLU A 50 15.98 13.14 7.45
N HIS A 51 15.39 14.21 6.93
CA HIS A 51 16.15 15.31 6.34
C HIS A 51 16.93 16.15 7.37
N LEU A 52 16.67 15.97 8.67
CA LEU A 52 17.40 16.64 9.75
C LEU A 52 18.47 15.69 10.33
N PRO A 53 19.76 15.87 9.97
CA PRO A 53 20.82 14.94 10.39
C PRO A 53 20.96 14.85 11.91
N GLU A 54 20.68 15.94 12.64
CA GLU A 54 20.68 15.97 14.12
C GLU A 54 19.68 15.00 14.76
N VAL A 55 18.57 14.72 14.08
CA VAL A 55 17.52 13.80 14.53
C VAL A 55 17.74 12.40 13.96
N TYR A 56 18.17 12.32 12.70
CA TYR A 56 18.33 11.06 11.97
C TYR A 56 19.55 10.24 12.44
N GLU A 57 20.75 10.83 12.49
CA GLU A 57 21.99 10.11 12.83
C GLU A 57 21.89 9.27 14.13
N PRO A 58 21.38 9.78 15.26
CA PRO A 58 21.23 8.98 16.48
C PRO A 58 20.13 7.92 16.40
N ASN A 59 19.18 8.03 15.46
CA ASN A 59 17.97 7.20 15.38
C ASN A 59 17.84 6.44 14.05
N ALA A 60 18.88 6.38 13.22
CA ALA A 60 18.81 5.91 11.83
C ALA A 60 18.22 4.49 11.73
N GLN A 61 18.54 3.61 12.67
CA GLN A 61 17.99 2.26 12.72
C GLN A 61 16.49 2.24 13.03
N THR A 62 16.01 3.13 13.90
CA THR A 62 14.60 3.26 14.24
C THR A 62 13.79 3.75 13.04
N PHE A 63 14.31 4.76 12.32
CA PHE A 63 13.72 5.25 11.07
C PHE A 63 13.66 4.14 10.00
N ALA A 64 14.75 3.38 9.81
CA ALA A 64 14.78 2.28 8.86
C ALA A 64 13.74 1.17 9.18
N TRP A 65 13.60 0.78 10.45
CA TRP A 65 12.57 -0.19 10.85
C TRP A 65 11.16 0.36 10.65
N PHE A 66 10.95 1.63 11.00
CA PHE A 66 9.68 2.30 10.83
C PHE A 66 9.26 2.35 9.34
N ASP A 67 10.20 2.66 8.45
CA ASP A 67 9.97 2.66 7.00
C ASP A 67 9.59 1.28 6.48
N VAL A 68 10.36 0.24 6.84
CA VAL A 68 10.06 -1.14 6.43
C VAL A 68 8.68 -1.58 6.88
N ILE A 69 8.32 -1.31 8.15
CA ILE A 69 7.03 -1.69 8.72
C ILE A 69 5.89 -0.91 8.05
N SER A 70 6.05 0.41 7.88
CA SER A 70 5.03 1.27 7.27
C SER A 70 4.78 0.88 5.81
N VAL A 71 5.83 0.65 5.02
CA VAL A 71 5.72 0.19 3.63
C VAL A 71 5.08 -1.19 3.55
N LEU A 72 5.41 -2.10 4.46
CA LEU A 72 4.76 -3.41 4.51
C LEU A 72 3.24 -3.27 4.75
N ILE A 73 2.84 -2.43 5.71
CA ILE A 73 1.42 -2.20 6.02
C ILE A 73 0.71 -1.57 4.82
N PHE A 74 1.26 -0.52 4.21
CA PHE A 74 0.66 0.12 3.03
C PHE A 74 0.60 -0.80 1.82
N THR A 75 1.60 -1.66 1.64
CA THR A 75 1.59 -2.65 0.55
C THR A 75 0.50 -3.70 0.75
N LEU A 76 0.34 -4.22 1.96
CA LEU A 76 -0.73 -5.16 2.28
C LEU A 76 -2.11 -4.51 2.09
N GLU A 77 -2.26 -3.28 2.56
CA GLU A 77 -3.47 -2.48 2.40
C GLU A 77 -3.82 -2.28 0.91
N TYR A 78 -2.85 -1.85 0.11
CA TYR A 78 -3.00 -1.67 -1.34
C TYR A 78 -3.43 -2.98 -2.02
N VAL A 79 -2.76 -4.10 -1.72
CA VAL A 79 -3.08 -5.42 -2.29
C VAL A 79 -4.49 -5.86 -1.89
N LEU A 80 -4.87 -5.67 -0.63
CA LEU A 80 -6.23 -5.97 -0.17
C LEU A 80 -7.26 -5.14 -0.94
N ARG A 81 -7.03 -3.84 -1.13
CA ARG A 81 -7.96 -2.97 -1.87
C ARG A 81 -8.07 -3.34 -3.35
N VAL A 82 -6.95 -3.71 -3.99
CA VAL A 82 -6.97 -4.27 -5.36
C VAL A 82 -7.73 -5.60 -5.43
N ALA A 83 -7.54 -6.48 -4.45
CA ALA A 83 -8.18 -7.80 -4.41
C ALA A 83 -9.70 -7.69 -4.19
N THR A 84 -10.13 -6.74 -3.36
CA THR A 84 -11.55 -6.50 -3.03
C THR A 84 -12.25 -5.55 -3.98
N ALA A 85 -11.54 -4.84 -4.87
CA ALA A 85 -12.12 -3.96 -5.89
C ALA A 85 -13.33 -4.54 -6.67
N PRO A 86 -13.38 -5.84 -7.06
CA PRO A 86 -14.56 -6.42 -7.71
C PRO A 86 -15.83 -6.44 -6.84
N LEU A 87 -15.68 -6.38 -5.51
CA LEU A 87 -16.76 -6.38 -4.52
C LEU A 87 -17.25 -4.96 -4.21
N THR A 88 -16.46 -3.94 -4.54
CA THR A 88 -16.82 -2.54 -4.33
C THR A 88 -17.81 -2.09 -5.42
N PRO A 89 -18.98 -1.53 -5.06
CA PRO A 89 -20.01 -1.15 -6.03
C PRO A 89 -19.54 -0.19 -7.13
N GLU A 90 -18.58 0.68 -6.79
CA GLU A 90 -17.99 1.64 -7.72
C GLU A 90 -17.25 0.97 -8.88
N PHE A 91 -16.52 -0.11 -8.59
CA PHE A 91 -15.65 -0.80 -9.55
C PHE A 91 -16.28 -2.07 -10.13
N ALA A 92 -17.24 -2.70 -9.43
CA ALA A 92 -17.90 -3.93 -9.85
C ALA A 92 -18.56 -3.86 -11.25
N ARG A 93 -18.93 -2.65 -11.70
CA ARG A 93 -19.57 -2.43 -13.02
C ARG A 93 -18.63 -2.54 -14.22
N TYR A 94 -17.32 -2.50 -14.01
CA TYR A 94 -16.35 -2.49 -15.12
C TYR A 94 -15.95 -3.91 -15.53
N ARG A 95 -15.54 -4.08 -16.80
CA ARG A 95 -15.03 -5.36 -17.32
C ARG A 95 -13.80 -5.87 -16.57
N PHE A 96 -12.95 -4.95 -16.11
CA PHE A 96 -11.72 -5.23 -15.36
C PHE A 96 -11.68 -4.37 -14.09
N PRO A 97 -12.43 -4.75 -13.04
CA PRO A 97 -12.60 -3.94 -11.82
C PRO A 97 -11.27 -3.65 -11.13
N ARG A 98 -10.37 -4.64 -11.05
CA ARG A 98 -9.04 -4.50 -10.44
C ARG A 98 -8.16 -3.49 -11.15
N LEU A 99 -8.07 -3.58 -12.49
CA LEU A 99 -7.29 -2.66 -13.29
C LEU A 99 -7.85 -1.23 -13.20
N ARG A 100 -9.18 -1.10 -13.19
CA ARG A 100 -9.84 0.20 -13.03
C ARG A 100 -9.51 0.83 -11.67
N TYR A 101 -9.48 0.02 -10.61
CA TYR A 101 -9.09 0.47 -9.28
C TYR A 101 -7.61 0.88 -9.24
N MET A 102 -6.69 0.10 -9.82
CA MET A 102 -5.25 0.42 -9.83
C MET A 102 -4.91 1.76 -10.48
N VAL A 103 -5.73 2.22 -11.44
CA VAL A 103 -5.57 3.52 -12.13
C VAL A 103 -6.41 4.63 -11.46
N SER A 104 -7.13 4.33 -10.38
CA SER A 104 -7.87 5.34 -9.62
C SER A 104 -6.91 6.28 -8.87
N PHE A 105 -7.37 7.50 -8.61
CA PHE A 105 -6.59 8.50 -7.88
C PHE A 105 -6.11 7.97 -6.52
N TYR A 106 -6.98 7.31 -5.76
CA TYR A 106 -6.65 6.76 -4.45
C TYR A 106 -5.57 5.67 -4.53
N ALA A 107 -5.70 4.72 -5.46
CA ALA A 107 -4.70 3.68 -5.65
C ALA A 107 -3.35 4.24 -6.12
N LEU A 108 -3.34 5.31 -6.91
CA LEU A 108 -2.12 5.99 -7.32
C LEU A 108 -1.43 6.69 -6.16
N VAL A 109 -2.20 7.34 -5.26
CA VAL A 109 -1.64 7.97 -4.06
C VAL A 109 -0.96 6.94 -3.17
N ASP A 110 -1.61 5.80 -2.91
CA ASP A 110 -1.02 4.72 -2.10
C ASP A 110 0.25 4.15 -2.75
N LEU A 111 0.22 3.95 -4.08
CA LEU A 111 1.39 3.47 -4.82
C LEU A 111 2.56 4.45 -4.76
N ILE A 112 2.29 5.75 -4.91
CA ILE A 112 3.30 6.81 -4.83
C ILE A 112 3.89 6.87 -3.41
N ALA A 113 3.10 6.62 -2.37
CA ALA A 113 3.58 6.63 -0.99
C ALA A 113 4.62 5.53 -0.72
N ILE A 114 4.45 4.33 -1.29
CA ILE A 114 5.39 3.21 -1.09
C ILE A 114 6.53 3.17 -2.14
N ALA A 115 6.35 3.84 -3.28
CA ALA A 115 7.29 3.76 -4.41
C ALA A 115 8.74 4.16 -4.08
N PRO A 116 9.03 5.25 -3.34
CA PRO A 116 10.41 5.66 -3.03
C PRO A 116 11.21 4.56 -2.32
N PHE A 117 10.59 3.85 -1.37
CA PHE A 117 11.23 2.75 -0.65
C PHE A 117 11.64 1.62 -1.61
N TYR A 118 10.71 1.17 -2.46
CA TYR A 118 11.01 0.13 -3.44
C TYR A 118 12.05 0.59 -4.46
N PHE A 119 12.01 1.86 -4.89
CA PHE A 119 12.99 2.42 -5.80
C PHE A 119 14.39 2.47 -5.19
N ALA A 120 14.51 2.88 -3.92
CA ALA A 120 15.79 2.87 -3.21
C ALA A 120 16.40 1.46 -3.12
N GLN A 121 15.56 0.44 -2.88
CA GLN A 121 16.00 -0.96 -2.82
C GLN A 121 16.32 -1.56 -4.20
N LEU A 122 15.71 -1.07 -5.28
CA LEU A 122 16.00 -1.51 -6.65
C LEU A 122 17.27 -0.84 -7.20
N VAL A 123 17.47 0.45 -6.92
CA VAL A 123 18.64 1.21 -7.41
C VAL A 123 19.94 0.78 -6.72
N THR A 124 19.88 0.20 -5.50
CA THR A 124 21.07 -0.40 -4.86
C THR A 124 21.61 -1.64 -5.59
N VAL A 125 20.89 -2.19 -6.57
CA VAL A 125 21.30 -3.40 -7.32
C VAL A 125 22.29 -3.12 -8.47
N ASP A 126 22.39 -1.89 -8.99
CA ASP A 126 23.03 -1.64 -10.29
C ASP A 126 24.38 -0.89 -10.28
N VAL A 127 25.27 -1.26 -9.35
CA VAL A 127 26.73 -1.02 -9.52
C VAL A 127 27.54 -2.31 -9.50
N GLU A 128 27.10 -3.30 -8.73
CA GLU A 128 27.77 -4.61 -8.64
C GLU A 128 27.42 -5.49 -9.84
N MET A 129 26.14 -5.52 -10.26
CA MET A 129 25.70 -6.29 -11.44
C MET A 129 26.30 -5.73 -12.75
N LEU A 130 26.45 -4.40 -12.87
CA LEU A 130 27.18 -3.77 -13.97
C LEU A 130 28.68 -4.11 -13.96
N ARG A 131 29.28 -4.33 -12.78
CA ARG A 131 30.68 -4.73 -12.64
C ARG A 131 30.91 -6.18 -13.09
N VAL A 132 29.96 -7.08 -12.86
CA VAL A 132 30.01 -8.49 -13.32
C VAL A 132 29.82 -8.59 -14.84
N LEU A 133 28.92 -7.81 -15.44
CA LEU A 133 28.77 -7.72 -16.90
C LEU A 133 30.06 -7.23 -17.60
N ARG A 134 30.84 -6.39 -16.93
CA ARG A 134 32.17 -5.96 -17.42
C ARG A 134 33.20 -7.10 -17.41
N ILE A 135 33.09 -8.06 -16.49
CA ILE A 135 33.98 -9.23 -16.39
C ILE A 135 33.62 -10.29 -17.44
N LEU A 136 32.34 -10.48 -17.74
CA LEU A 136 31.86 -11.41 -18.79
C LEU A 136 32.22 -10.98 -20.23
N ARG A 137 32.70 -9.74 -20.42
CA ARG A 137 33.17 -9.23 -21.72
C ARG A 137 34.68 -9.52 -21.96
N LEU A 138 35.35 -10.21 -21.04
CA LEU A 138 36.70 -10.76 -21.23
C LEU A 138 36.61 -12.28 -21.44
#